data_AF-A0A661Q5P6-F1
#
_entry.id   AF-A0A661Q5P6-F1
#
_cell.length_a   1.000
_cell.length_b   1.000
_cell.length_c   1.000
_cell.angle_alpha   90.00
_cell.angle_beta   90.00
_cell.angle_gamma   90.00
#
_symmetry.space_group_name_H-M   'P 1'
#
loop_
_entity.id
_entity.type
_entity.pdbx_description
1 polymer ?
#
loop_
_entity_poly.entity_id
_entity_poly.type
_entity_poly.pdbx_seq_one_letter_code
_entity_poly.pdbx_strand_id
1 'polypeptide(L)' 'MNIFVGCVTYLHNQPNRYFNIEMSVDNYPTKDDRQDLVDFLQPHTAEIIDDVVYIVDIESQLKVWEIK' A
#
# COMPACT_ATOMS: atom_id res chain seq x y z
N MET A 1 13.80 1.91 -7.79
CA MET A 1 12.98 3.03 -7.29
C MET A 1 12.16 2.52 -6.12
N ASN A 2 11.93 3.36 -5.11
CA ASN A 2 11.17 2.94 -3.93
C ASN A 2 9.73 3.47 -3.99
N ILE A 3 8.77 2.59 -3.70
CA ILE A 3 7.37 2.92 -3.50
C ILE A 3 6.98 2.74 -2.03
N PHE A 4 6.02 3.54 -1.57
CA PHE A 4 5.34 3.29 -0.30
C PHE A 4 3.94 2.74 -0.55
N VAL A 5 3.62 1.62 0.09
CA VAL A 5 2.27 1.07 0.15
C VAL A 5 1.66 1.45 1.50
N GLY A 6 0.73 2.40 1.47
CA GLY A 6 -0.02 2.85 2.63
C GLY A 6 -1.08 1.84 3.01
N CYS A 7 -1.03 1.40 4.27
CA CYS A 7 -1.88 0.36 4.82
C CYS A 7 -2.64 0.88 6.04
N VAL A 8 -3.75 0.24 6.35
CA VAL A 8 -4.53 0.51 7.57
C VAL A 8 -4.85 -0.77 8.30
N THR A 9 -4.88 -0.68 9.62
CA THR A 9 -5.55 -1.67 10.47
C THR A 9 -6.58 -1.03 11.40
N TYR A 10 -7.69 -1.73 11.57
CA TYR A 10 -8.85 -1.34 12.35
C TYR A 10 -8.80 -1.99 13.73
N LEU A 11 -8.62 -1.16 14.75
CA LEU A 11 -8.63 -1.60 16.14
C LEU A 11 -9.99 -1.30 16.78
N HIS A 12 -10.60 -2.30 17.40
CA HIS A 12 -11.90 -2.14 18.04
C HIS A 12 -11.85 -1.07 19.16
N ASN A 13 -12.74 -0.07 19.08
CA ASN A 13 -12.84 1.07 20.01
C ASN A 13 -11.55 1.91 20.13
N GLN A 14 -10.69 1.91 19.11
CA GLN A 14 -9.50 2.75 19.05
C GLN A 14 -9.40 3.45 17.70
N PRO A 15 -8.63 4.54 17.59
CA PRO A 15 -8.33 5.12 16.28
C PRO A 15 -7.63 4.10 15.37
N ASN A 16 -7.90 4.18 14.07
CA ASN A 16 -7.21 3.37 13.07
C ASN A 16 -5.70 3.59 13.13
N ARG A 17 -4.91 2.57 12.80
CA ARG A 17 -3.46 2.70 12.67
C ARG A 17 -3.11 2.68 11.19
N TYR A 18 -2.45 3.75 10.75
CA TYR A 18 -1.93 3.88 9.40
C TYR A 18 -0.43 3.69 9.43
N PHE A 19 0.09 2.93 8.48
CA PHE A 19 1.53 2.73 8.34
C PHE A 19 1.87 2.42 6.88
N ASN A 20 3.16 2.51 6.56
CA ASN A 20 3.65 2.32 5.21
C ASN A 20 4.58 1.10 5.16
N ILE A 21 4.43 0.30 4.10
CA ILE A 21 5.45 -0.67 3.68
C ILE A 21 6.29 0.01 2.61
N GLU A 22 7.61 0.09 2.84
CA GLU A 22 8.55 0.50 1.81
C GLU A 22 8.93 -0.70 0.95
N MET A 23 8.80 -0.57 -0.37
CA MET A 23 9.17 -1.63 -1.31
C MET A 23 10.10 -1.08 -2.38
N SER A 24 11.15 -1.84 -2.69
CA SER A 24 11.99 -1.56 -3.85
C SER A 24 11.40 -2.29 -5.05
N VAL A 25 11.20 -1.56 -6.14
CA VAL A 25 10.68 -2.09 -7.41
C VAL A 25 11.59 -1.68 -8.55
N ASP A 26 11.74 -2.59 -9.52
CA ASP A 26 12.55 -2.38 -10.71
C ASP A 26 11.90 -1.33 -11.65
N ASN A 27 10.57 -1.33 -11.73
CA ASN A 27 9.78 -0.41 -12.56
C ASN A 27 8.58 0.15 -11.78
N TYR A 28 8.06 1.30 -12.21
CA TYR A 28 6.89 1.89 -11.56
C TYR A 28 5.65 1.09 -11.95
N PRO A 29 4.86 0.59 -10.98
CA PRO A 29 3.74 -0.28 -11.30
C PRO A 29 2.71 0.47 -12.15
N THR A 30 2.35 -0.13 -13.28
CA THR A 30 1.20 0.27 -14.08
C THR A 30 -0.09 0.08 -13.28
N LYS A 31 -1.24 0.48 -13.82
CA LYS A 31 -2.51 0.31 -13.08
C LYS A 31 -2.80 -1.16 -12.76
N ASP A 32 -2.47 -2.06 -13.68
CA ASP A 32 -2.74 -3.50 -13.52
C ASP A 32 -1.76 -4.13 -12.52
N ASP A 33 -0.45 -3.78 -12.60
CA ASP A 33 0.57 -4.22 -11.63
C ASP A 33 0.22 -3.83 -10.18
N ARG A 34 -0.58 -2.79 -9.98
CA ARG A 34 -1.02 -2.34 -8.65
C ARG A 34 -2.07 -3.27 -8.05
N GLN A 35 -3.02 -3.75 -8.84
CA GLN A 35 -4.00 -4.70 -8.34
C GLN A 35 -3.31 -6.02 -8.01
N ASP A 36 -2.38 -6.47 -8.88
CA ASP A 36 -1.57 -7.65 -8.63
C ASP A 36 -0.75 -7.51 -7.33
N LEU A 37 -0.23 -6.32 -7.04
CA LEU A 37 0.48 -6.04 -5.79
C LEU A 37 -0.44 -6.11 -4.56
N VAL A 38 -1.66 -5.57 -4.65
CA VAL A 38 -2.66 -5.68 -3.57
C VAL A 38 -3.04 -7.12 -3.35
N ASP A 39 -3.38 -7.84 -4.42
CA ASP A 39 -3.76 -9.26 -4.40
C ASP A 39 -2.62 -10.14 -3.87
N PHE A 40 -1.37 -9.76 -4.13
CA PHE A 40 -0.20 -10.40 -3.55
C PHE A 40 -0.04 -10.08 -2.06
N LEU A 41 -0.14 -8.81 -1.65
CA LEU A 41 0.13 -8.38 -0.28
C LEU A 41 -0.96 -8.86 0.69
N GLN A 42 -2.23 -8.70 0.32
CA GLN A 42 -3.37 -8.90 1.21
C GLN A 42 -3.40 -10.28 1.91
N PRO A 43 -3.22 -11.42 1.23
CA PRO A 43 -3.18 -12.72 1.91
C PRO A 43 -1.94 -12.91 2.79
N HIS A 44 -0.83 -12.20 2.51
CA HIS A 44 0.43 -12.34 3.25
C HIS A 44 0.54 -11.38 4.44
N THR A 45 -0.28 -10.33 4.47
CA THR A 45 -0.24 -9.30 5.51
C THR A 45 -1.54 -9.20 6.31
N ALA A 46 -2.58 -9.99 5.98
CA ALA A 46 -3.91 -9.97 6.60
C ALA A 46 -3.93 -10.07 8.14
N GLU A 47 -2.87 -10.58 8.77
CA GLU A 47 -2.77 -10.64 10.24
C GLU A 47 -2.54 -9.26 10.90
N ILE A 48 -2.04 -8.29 10.13
CA ILE A 48 -1.58 -6.98 10.62
C ILE A 48 -2.18 -5.83 9.78
N ILE A 49 -2.57 -6.10 8.54
CA ILE A 49 -3.15 -5.15 7.60
C ILE A 49 -4.57 -5.60 7.28
N ASP A 50 -5.53 -4.73 7.53
CA ASP A 50 -6.90 -4.95 7.10
C ASP A 50 -7.11 -4.49 5.65
N ASP A 51 -6.50 -3.37 5.27
CA ASP A 51 -6.65 -2.81 3.92
C ASP A 51 -5.40 -2.05 3.43
N VAL A 52 -5.19 -2.08 2.11
CA VAL A 52 -4.19 -1.26 1.40
C VAL A 52 -4.89 -0.02 0.88
N VAL A 53 -4.56 1.14 1.46
CA VAL A 53 -5.28 2.40 1.23
C VAL A 53 -4.68 3.20 0.09
N TYR A 54 -3.35 3.17 -0.08
CA TYR A 54 -2.72 3.91 -1.17
C TYR A 54 -1.34 3.40 -1.59
N ILE A 55 -0.88 3.83 -2.78
CA ILE A 55 0.51 3.63 -3.23
C ILE A 55 1.10 4.98 -3.65
N VAL A 56 2.32 5.30 -3.17
CA VAL A 56 3.04 6.56 -3.46
C VAL A 56 4.38 6.32 -4.13
N ASP A 57 4.65 7.07 -5.21
CA ASP A 57 6.00 7.29 -5.76
C ASP A 57 6.64 8.53 -5.12
N ILE A 58 7.83 8.38 -4.54
CA ILE A 58 8.57 9.47 -3.91
C ILE A 58 9.53 10.15 -4.90
N GLU A 59 10.01 9.44 -5.92
CA GLU A 59 11.13 9.91 -6.75
C GLU A 59 10.71 10.99 -7.77
N SER A 60 9.44 11.03 -8.18
CA SER A 60 9.06 11.79 -9.38
C SER A 60 8.00 12.89 -9.26
N GLN A 61 7.20 12.98 -8.18
CA GLN A 61 6.19 14.03 -7.83
C GLN A 61 5.00 13.41 -7.08
N LEU A 62 5.20 12.87 -5.86
CA LEU A 62 4.14 12.42 -4.91
C LEU A 62 2.81 12.02 -5.58
N LYS A 63 2.85 10.97 -6.42
CA LYS A 63 1.62 10.44 -7.02
C LYS A 63 0.96 9.53 -5.99
N VAL A 64 0.00 10.07 -5.25
CA VAL A 64 -0.81 9.32 -4.30
C VAL A 64 -1.97 8.68 -5.04
N TRP A 65 -2.07 7.36 -4.98
CA TRP A 65 -3.20 6.60 -5.51
C TRP A 65 -4.02 6.04 -4.37
N GLU A 66 -5.21 6.57 -4.11
CA GLU A 66 -6.17 5.99 -3.17
C GLU A 66 -6.84 4.75 -3.79
N ILE A 67 -6.79 3.63 -3.07
CA ILE A 67 -7.57 2.43 -3.39
C ILE A 67 -8.96 2.63 -2.77
N LYS A 68 -9.99 2.62 -3.62
CA LYS A 68 -11.39 2.83 -3.23
C LYS A 68 -12.16 1.53 -3.16
#